data_AF-H0G6R5-F1
#
_entry.id   AF-H0G6R5-F1
#
_cell.length_a   1.000
_cell.length_b   1.000
_cell.length_c   1.000
_cell.angle_alpha   90.00
_cell.angle_beta   90.00
_cell.angle_gamma   90.00
#
_symmetry.space_group_name_H-M   'P 1'
#
loop_
_entity.id
_entity.type
_entity.pdbx_description
1 polymer ?
#
loop_
_entity_poly.entity_id
_entity_poly.type
_entity_poly.pdbx_seq_one_letter_code
_entity_poly.pdbx_strand_id
1 'polypeptide(L)'
;MAVEWTITIEGKNEFGDICRKEVRFDKRWERLFDGDLGLSIEDGKKIMEALQNAVVNHEAETYSLYRRVCPDCHTFRAVKDCTTRRIRTVFCRLALKLGLPHFVW
;
A
#
# COMPACT_ATOMS: atom_id res chain seq x y z
N MET A 1 -1.59 10.87 -30.98
CA MET A 1 -0.88 11.56 -29.87
C MET A 1 -1.34 10.95 -28.54
N ALA A 2 -0.64 11.12 -27.42
CA ALA A 2 -1.10 10.65 -26.10
C ALA A 2 -0.68 11.60 -24.98
N VAL A 3 -1.46 11.65 -23.89
CA VAL A 3 -1.10 12.29 -22.63
C VAL A 3 -0.72 11.20 -21.64
N GLU A 4 0.49 11.26 -21.11
CA GLU A 4 0.95 10.36 -20.05
C GLU A 4 0.69 10.97 -18.68
N TRP A 5 0.11 10.19 -17.77
CA TRP A 5 -0.16 10.58 -16.40
C TRP A 5 0.61 9.67 -15.45
N THR A 6 1.21 10.28 -14.42
CA THR A 6 1.82 9.56 -13.30
C THR A 6 1.20 10.07 -12.01
N ILE A 7 0.65 9.15 -11.22
CA ILE A 7 0.18 9.41 -9.86
C ILE A 7 1.22 8.86 -8.91
N THR A 8 1.70 9.72 -8.00
CA THR A 8 2.61 9.33 -6.93
C THR A 8 1.84 9.30 -5.61
N ILE A 9 1.90 8.16 -4.93
CA ILE A 9 1.34 7.94 -3.60
C ILE A 9 2.53 7.94 -2.65
N GLU A 10 2.55 8.87 -1.72
CA GLU A 10 3.57 8.96 -0.68
C GLU A 10 2.92 8.84 0.69
N GLY A 11 3.46 7.97 1.54
CA GLY A 11 3.04 7.78 2.91
C GLY A 11 4.26 7.87 3.83
N LYS A 12 4.12 8.55 4.96
CA LYS A 12 5.17 8.67 5.97
C LYS A 12 4.64 8.18 7.30
N ASN A 13 5.38 7.32 7.99
CA ASN A 13 5.02 6.90 9.36
C ASN A 13 5.79 7.69 10.43
N GLU A 14 5.40 7.47 11.67
CA GLU A 14 6.04 8.05 12.87
C GLU A 14 7.47 7.55 13.11
N PHE A 15 7.84 6.41 12.52
CA PHE A 15 9.18 5.83 12.59
C PHE A 15 10.13 6.38 11.53
N GLY A 16 9.65 7.28 10.65
CA GLY A 16 10.45 7.93 9.60
C GLY A 16 10.51 7.15 8.29
N ASP A 17 9.88 5.98 8.19
CA ASP A 17 9.76 5.25 6.93
C ASP A 17 8.83 5.99 5.98
N ILE A 18 9.25 6.02 4.72
CA ILE A 18 8.50 6.61 3.62
C ILE A 18 8.16 5.51 2.62
N CYS A 19 6.86 5.28 2.42
CA CYS A 19 6.35 4.47 1.32
C CYS A 19 6.12 5.38 0.11
N ARG A 20 6.67 5.01 -1.05
CA ARG A 20 6.36 5.68 -2.33
C ARG A 20 5.91 4.65 -3.35
N LYS A 21 4.75 4.89 -3.96
CA LYS A 21 4.21 4.07 -5.05
C LYS A 21 3.83 4.95 -6.22
N GLU A 22 4.21 4.53 -7.43
CA GLU A 22 3.84 5.22 -8.66
C GLU A 22 2.86 4.38 -9.47
N VAL A 23 1.82 5.02 -9.99
CA VAL A 23 0.87 4.44 -10.93
C VAL A 23 0.92 5.27 -12.20
N ARG A 24 1.13 4.62 -13.34
CA ARG A 24 1.23 5.29 -14.64
C ARG A 24 0.13 4.81 -15.57
N PHE A 25 -0.47 5.73 -16.31
CA PHE A 25 -1.45 5.42 -17.35
C PHE A 25 -1.37 6.43 -18.49
N ASP A 26 -1.71 5.96 -19.69
CA ASP A 26 -1.71 6.75 -20.92
C ASP A 26 -3.14 7.03 -21.37
N LYS A 27 -3.37 8.22 -21.91
CA LYS A 27 -4.63 8.61 -22.54
C LYS A 27 -4.35 9.06 -23.97
N ARG A 28 -4.70 8.22 -24.93
CA ARG A 28 -4.60 8.53 -26.37
C ARG A 28 -5.74 9.42 -26.82
N TRP A 29 -5.42 10.47 -27.58
CA TRP A 29 -6.43 11.38 -28.13
C TRP A 29 -7.39 10.67 -29.10
N GLU A 30 -6.91 9.62 -29.78
CA GLU A 30 -7.69 8.80 -30.72
C GLU A 30 -8.83 8.02 -30.05
N ARG A 31 -8.87 7.96 -28.72
CA ARG A 31 -9.90 7.27 -27.94
C ARG A 31 -10.78 8.24 -27.14
N LEU A 32 -10.76 9.54 -27.41
CA LEU A 32 -11.65 10.50 -26.73
C LEU A 32 -13.08 10.42 -27.30
N PHE A 33 -13.69 9.24 -27.24
CA PHE A 33 -15.12 9.04 -27.47
C PHE A 33 -15.89 9.21 -26.15
N ASP A 34 -17.19 9.47 -26.22
CA ASP A 34 -18.05 9.54 -25.02
C ASP A 34 -17.88 8.25 -24.19
N GLY A 35 -17.32 8.40 -22.98
CA GLY A 35 -17.04 7.30 -22.04
C GLY A 35 -15.55 7.02 -21.78
N ASP A 36 -14.65 7.39 -22.68
CA ASP A 36 -13.19 7.25 -22.51
C ASP A 36 -12.50 8.57 -22.10
N LEU A 37 -13.27 9.65 -22.06
CA LEU A 37 -12.86 10.93 -21.49
C LEU A 37 -12.69 10.81 -19.97
N GLY A 38 -11.50 11.15 -19.46
CA GLY A 38 -11.17 11.06 -18.03
C GLY A 38 -10.65 9.67 -17.63
N LEU A 39 -10.76 9.32 -16.34
CA LEU A 39 -10.36 8.00 -15.85
C LEU A 39 -11.40 6.96 -16.24
N SER A 40 -10.97 5.88 -16.90
CA SER A 40 -11.85 4.74 -17.10
C SER A 40 -12.07 4.02 -15.77
N ILE A 41 -13.11 3.18 -15.71
CA ILE A 41 -13.32 2.30 -14.54
C ILE A 41 -12.10 1.41 -14.30
N GLU A 42 -11.41 0.96 -15.36
CA GLU A 42 -10.20 0.15 -15.23
C GLU A 42 -9.03 0.95 -14.65
N ASP A 43 -8.85 2.19 -15.09
CA ASP A 43 -7.82 3.09 -14.53
C ASP A 43 -8.11 3.37 -13.07
N GLY A 44 -9.38 3.69 -12.74
CA GLY A 44 -9.83 3.92 -11.37
C GLY A 44 -9.58 2.70 -10.47
N LYS A 45 -9.89 1.49 -10.94
CA LYS A 45 -9.60 0.25 -10.21
C LYS A 45 -8.11 0.06 -9.98
N LYS A 46 -7.26 0.28 -10.98
CA LYS A 46 -5.79 0.16 -10.85
C LYS A 46 -5.22 1.16 -9.84
N ILE A 47 -5.70 2.41 -9.89
CA ILE A 47 -5.27 3.47 -8.97
C ILE A 47 -5.69 3.12 -7.54
N MET A 48 -6.95 2.74 -7.35
CA MET A 48 -7.47 2.37 -6.02
C MET A 48 -6.80 1.10 -5.47
N GLU A 49 -6.53 0.11 -6.31
CA GLU A 49 -5.78 -1.08 -5.93
C GLU A 49 -4.37 -0.72 -5.46
N ALA A 50 -3.64 0.08 -6.23
CA ALA A 50 -2.29 0.50 -5.87
C ALA A 50 -2.26 1.35 -4.59
N LEU A 51 -3.23 2.26 -4.42
CA LEU A 51 -3.39 3.06 -3.21
C LEU A 51 -3.67 2.19 -2.00
N GLN A 52 -4.64 1.27 -2.09
CA GLN A 52 -4.97 0.38 -0.99
C GLN A 52 -3.78 -0.53 -0.62
N ASN A 53 -3.04 -1.00 -1.62
CA ASN A 53 -1.81 -1.78 -1.39
C ASN A 53 -0.79 -0.96 -0.61
N ALA A 54 -0.50 0.27 -1.04
CA ALA A 54 0.48 1.13 -0.40
C ALA A 54 0.08 1.44 1.06
N VAL A 55 -1.16 1.89 1.27
CA VAL A 55 -1.67 2.25 2.60
C VAL A 55 -1.64 1.06 3.55
N VAL A 56 -2.22 -0.07 3.15
CA VAL A 56 -2.40 -1.22 4.05
C VAL A 56 -1.06 -1.92 4.37
N ASN A 57 -0.12 -1.96 3.43
CA ASN A 57 1.25 -2.44 3.74
C ASN A 57 1.93 -1.50 4.73
N HIS A 58 1.87 -0.18 4.49
CA HIS A 58 2.53 0.80 5.35
C HIS A 58 1.94 0.83 6.77
N GLU A 59 0.62 0.74 6.90
CA GLU A 59 -0.07 0.60 8.20
C GLU A 59 0.33 -0.69 8.91
N ALA A 60 0.36 -1.82 8.19
CA ALA A 60 0.71 -3.12 8.76
C ALA A 60 2.16 -3.17 9.23
N GLU A 61 3.08 -2.58 8.48
CA GLU A 61 4.50 -2.46 8.84
C GLU A 61 4.66 -1.57 10.08
N THR A 62 4.03 -0.39 10.08
CA THR A 62 4.05 0.54 11.21
C THR A 62 3.47 -0.10 12.47
N TYR A 63 2.33 -0.79 12.36
CA TYR A 63 1.72 -1.53 13.47
C TYR A 63 2.63 -2.64 13.99
N SER A 64 3.30 -3.36 13.09
CA SER A 64 4.25 -4.42 13.44
C SER A 64 5.47 -3.87 14.17
N LEU A 65 5.99 -2.71 13.75
CA LEU A 65 7.09 -2.01 14.43
C LEU A 65 6.68 -1.56 15.83
N TYR A 66 5.52 -0.90 15.95
CA TYR A 66 4.99 -0.47 17.24
C TYR A 66 4.84 -1.64 18.22
N ARG A 67 4.26 -2.77 17.77
CA ARG A 67 4.12 -4.01 18.56
C ARG A 67 5.45 -4.66 18.95
N ARG A 68 6.55 -4.36 18.27
CA ARG A 68 7.89 -4.88 18.59
C ARG A 68 8.61 -4.05 19.63
N VAL A 69 8.18 -2.82 19.93
CA VAL A 69 8.79 -2.00 20.97
C VAL A 69 8.43 -2.60 22.34
N CYS A 70 9.45 -2.89 23.16
CA CYS A 70 9.24 -3.35 24.52
C CYS A 70 8.64 -2.20 25.38
N PRO A 71 7.53 -2.40 26.12
CA PRO A 71 6.95 -1.35 26.95
C PRO A 71 7.86 -0.94 28.11
N ASP A 72 8.76 -1.81 28.58
CA ASP A 72 9.62 -1.53 29.73
C ASP A 72 10.93 -0.83 29.36
N CYS A 73 11.61 -1.31 28.32
CA CYS A 73 12.95 -0.83 27.93
C CYS A 73 13.00 -0.13 26.58
N HIS A 74 11.86 0.01 25.89
CA HIS A 74 11.73 0.68 24.58
C HIS A 74 12.64 0.16 23.46
N THR A 75 13.25 -1.02 23.63
CA THR A 75 14.06 -1.67 22.59
C THR A 75 13.21 -2.56 21.69
N PHE A 76 13.65 -2.73 20.44
CA PHE A 76 12.96 -3.59 19.48
C PHE A 76 13.16 -5.07 19.81
N ARG A 77 12.06 -5.80 19.97
CA ARG A 77 12.04 -7.26 20.11
C ARG A 77 12.32 -7.93 18.76
N ALA A 78 12.95 -9.10 18.82
CA ALA A 78 13.15 -9.96 17.64
C ALA A 78 11.80 -10.45 17.09
N VAL A 79 11.76 -10.66 15.77
CA VAL A 79 10.63 -11.32 15.10
C VAL A 79 10.84 -12.83 15.22
N LYS A 80 9.82 -13.55 15.65
CA LYS A 80 9.85 -15.01 15.77
C LYS A 80 9.42 -15.69 14.48
N ASP A 81 8.26 -15.31 13.96
CA ASP A 81 7.66 -15.95 12.79
C ASP A 81 7.11 -14.90 11.83
N CYS A 82 7.32 -15.09 10.52
CA CYS A 82 6.70 -14.28 9.49
C CYS A 82 5.58 -15.07 8.82
N THR A 83 4.36 -14.53 8.82
CA THR A 83 3.21 -15.14 8.14
C THR A 83 2.68 -14.21 7.05
N THR A 84 2.23 -14.79 5.94
CA THR A 84 1.56 -14.02 4.89
C THR A 84 0.05 -14.15 5.06
N ARG A 85 -0.64 -13.04 5.31
CA ARG A 85 -2.11 -13.01 5.41
C ARG A 85 -2.71 -12.35 4.18
N ARG A 86 -3.83 -12.91 3.70
CA ARG A 86 -4.58 -12.33 2.59
C ARG A 86 -5.75 -11.52 3.15
N ILE A 87 -5.78 -10.23 2.85
CA ILE A 87 -6.88 -9.33 3.20
C ILE A 87 -7.68 -9.05 1.94
N ARG A 88 -9.01 -9.12 2.05
CA ARG A 88 -9.91 -8.72 0.98
C ARG A 88 -10.55 -7.40 1.37
N THR A 89 -10.31 -6.36 0.60
CA THR A 89 -11.02 -5.08 0.69
C THR A 89 -11.98 -4.96 -0.49
N VAL A 90 -12.86 -3.95 -0.46
CA VAL A 90 -13.76 -3.64 -1.59
C VAL A 90 -12.95 -3.31 -2.85
N PHE A 91 -11.75 -2.75 -2.70
CA PHE A 91 -10.93 -2.28 -3.81
C PHE A 91 -9.92 -3.32 -4.31
N CYS A 92 -9.47 -4.27 -3.48
CA CYS A 92 -8.42 -5.22 -3.87
C CYS A 92 -8.34 -6.44 -2.93
N ARG A 93 -7.67 -7.51 -3.39
CA ARG A 93 -7.17 -8.59 -2.54
C ARG A 93 -5.66 -8.44 -2.34
N LEU A 94 -5.27 -8.16 -1.11
CA LEU A 94 -3.89 -7.86 -0.71
C LEU A 94 -3.26 -9.05 0.00
N ALA A 95 -1.96 -9.27 -0.20
CA ALA A 95 -1.18 -10.24 0.55
C ALA A 95 -0.15 -9.49 1.39
N LEU A 96 -0.36 -9.47 2.70
CA LEU A 96 0.51 -8.80 3.66
C LEU A 96 1.45 -9.79 4.32
N LYS A 97 2.71 -9.41 4.49
CA LYS A 97 3.65 -10.14 5.36
C LYS A 97 3.64 -9.51 6.75
N LEU A 98 3.30 -10.28 7.77
CA LEU A 98 3.26 -9.85 9.15
C LEU A 98 4.30 -10.64 9.96
N GLY A 99 5.17 -9.93 10.67
CA GLY A 99 6.12 -10.51 11.61
C GLY A 99 5.51 -10.60 13.01
N LEU A 100 5.39 -11.80 13.56
CA LEU A 100 4.98 -12.03 14.94
C LEU A 100 6.17 -11.76 15.88
N PRO A 101 6.02 -10.91 16.91
CA PRO A 101 7.07 -10.67 17.89
C PRO A 101 7.35 -11.91 18.74
N HIS A 102 8.60 -12.09 19.15
CA HIS A 102 9.08 -13.29 19.84
C HIS A 102 8.53 -13.53 21.24
N PHE A 103 7.83 -12.55 21.83
CA PHE A 103 7.19 -12.70 23.14
C PHE A 103 5.88 -11.92 23.21
N VAL A 104 4.77 -12.65 23.08
CA VAL A 104 3.44 -12.27 23.56
C VAL A 104 2.86 -13.53 24.22
N TRP A 105 2.90 -13.57 25.54
CA TRP A 105 2.02 -14.38 26.39
C TRP A 105 1.25 -13.40 27.26
#